data_AF-A0A9N9HYN3-F1
#
_entry.id   AF-A0A9N9HYN3-F1
#
_cell.length_a   1.000
_cell.length_b   1.000
_cell.length_c   1.000
_cell.angle_alpha   90.00
_cell.angle_beta   90.00
_cell.angle_gamma   90.00
#
_symmetry.space_group_name_H-M   'P 1'
#
loop_
_entity.id
_entity.type
_entity.pdbx_description
1 polymer ?
#
loop_
_entity_poly.entity_id
_entity_poly.type
_entity_poly.pdbx_seq_one_letter_code
_entity_poly.pdbx_strand_id
1 'polypeptide(L)'
;MGQTGSIPEPQPNEAINKQTSHNHSNHDKISNDLMKKNFSSLETYSLESTFDNLSCLKDDKQKYLGFPEGAKIGSLLYRSFTYLATYPSSVHGENLLTLNGLLKAVAVYCDKIHDVILEDRAKLIFESFAMHEEHSASGTTPKAGFSYGPENSSHDTNDDNDGEEGKPKLKISSINLDDDAAFLRALGFQQSDDDKTHLVSKILCTDVVEILAGIIWIMTISNSLSSYKSKEFESLKSIKQLHEIVTPVVENMARYDSNLRNLSRSQIFSSSTFIKWTIFDDFMRRNIPNIFRDFIPFFYGQFLIGLTLSQHREESIITGSHLPKLDGKSENLNPANLALLSWMLPEETLK
;
A
#
# COMPACT_ATOMS: atom_id res chain seq x y z
N MET A 1 -48.11 45.24 23.49
CA MET A 1 -48.35 43.80 23.29
C MET A 1 -48.62 43.59 21.80
N GLY A 2 -47.88 42.85 20.98
CA GLY A 2 -46.54 42.29 20.99
C GLY A 2 -46.22 42.01 19.52
N GLN A 3 -45.13 42.55 18.98
CA GLN A 3 -44.67 42.26 17.63
C GLN A 3 -43.71 41.06 17.71
N THR A 4 -44.05 39.94 17.08
CA THR A 4 -43.14 38.82 16.86
C THR A 4 -42.57 38.94 15.46
N GLY A 5 -41.30 39.32 15.37
CA GLY A 5 -40.50 39.24 14.14
C GLY A 5 -40.14 37.78 13.83
N SER A 6 -40.40 37.36 12.60
CA SER A 6 -39.98 36.07 12.07
C SER A 6 -38.68 36.28 11.28
N ILE A 7 -37.59 35.77 11.82
CA ILE A 7 -36.30 35.66 11.14
C ILE A 7 -36.38 34.46 10.19
N PRO A 8 -35.98 34.56 8.92
CA PRO A 8 -35.91 33.40 8.04
C PRO A 8 -34.71 32.53 8.44
N GLU A 9 -34.96 31.25 8.71
CA GLU A 9 -33.94 30.22 8.89
C GLU A 9 -33.07 30.08 7.62
N PRO A 10 -31.74 29.95 7.74
CA PRO A 10 -30.87 29.65 6.63
C PRO A 10 -31.02 28.18 6.23
N GLN A 11 -31.32 27.93 4.95
CA GLN A 11 -31.35 26.58 4.38
C GLN A 11 -29.98 25.88 4.50
N PRO A 12 -29.93 24.59 4.86
CA PRO A 12 -28.67 23.86 4.94
C PRO A 12 -28.17 23.45 3.54
N ASN A 13 -27.07 24.07 3.11
CA ASN A 13 -25.99 23.54 2.27
C ASN A 13 -26.32 22.40 1.27
N GLU A 14 -26.85 22.76 0.10
CA GLU A 14 -26.92 21.85 -1.07
C GLU A 14 -25.53 21.52 -1.68
N ALA A 15 -24.46 22.20 -1.27
CA ALA A 15 -23.11 22.02 -1.81
C ALA A 15 -22.39 20.74 -1.30
N ILE A 16 -22.73 20.25 -0.10
CA ILE A 16 -22.08 19.06 0.49
C ILE A 16 -22.67 17.76 -0.10
N ASN A 17 -23.92 17.79 -0.57
CA ASN A 17 -24.61 16.59 -1.07
C ASN A 17 -24.25 16.20 -2.53
N LYS A 18 -23.66 17.12 -3.32
CA LYS A 18 -23.25 16.81 -4.71
C LYS A 18 -21.91 16.08 -4.79
N GLN A 19 -21.00 16.28 -3.82
CA GLN A 19 -19.68 15.64 -3.81
C GLN A 19 -19.75 14.16 -3.38
N THR A 20 -20.63 13.81 -2.43
CA THR A 20 -20.87 12.43 -2.00
C THR A 20 -21.61 11.60 -3.05
N SER A 21 -22.55 12.20 -3.79
CA SER A 21 -23.30 11.51 -4.84
C SER A 21 -22.45 11.14 -6.06
N HIS A 22 -21.52 12.00 -6.47
CA HIS A 22 -20.59 11.68 -7.57
C HIS A 22 -19.57 10.60 -7.22
N ASN A 23 -19.08 10.57 -5.97
CA ASN A 23 -18.14 9.54 -5.53
C ASN A 23 -18.81 8.16 -5.43
N HIS A 24 -20.06 8.07 -4.96
CA HIS A 24 -20.79 6.78 -4.96
C HIS A 24 -21.03 6.24 -6.37
N SER A 25 -21.41 7.11 -7.33
CA SER A 25 -21.62 6.71 -8.72
C SER A 25 -20.34 6.15 -9.38
N ASN A 26 -19.17 6.69 -9.03
CA ASN A 26 -17.91 6.23 -9.61
C ASN A 26 -17.40 4.91 -8.97
N HIS A 27 -17.63 4.71 -7.67
CA HIS A 27 -17.27 3.48 -6.96
C HIS A 27 -17.97 2.24 -7.51
N ASP A 28 -19.26 2.36 -7.78
CA ASP A 28 -20.05 1.25 -8.33
C ASP A 28 -19.73 1.02 -9.81
N LYS A 29 -19.38 2.09 -10.55
CA LYS A 29 -18.96 1.96 -11.95
C LYS A 29 -17.71 1.10 -12.11
N ILE A 30 -16.65 1.36 -11.32
CA ILE A 30 -15.40 0.57 -11.39
C ILE A 30 -15.67 -0.90 -11.08
N SER A 31 -16.46 -1.17 -10.04
CA SER A 31 -16.81 -2.54 -9.64
C SER A 31 -17.57 -3.25 -10.76
N ASN A 32 -18.56 -2.58 -11.36
CA ASN A 32 -19.33 -3.12 -12.48
C ASN A 32 -18.47 -3.37 -13.73
N ASP A 33 -17.54 -2.47 -14.04
CA ASP A 33 -16.64 -2.61 -15.19
C ASP A 33 -15.66 -3.76 -14.99
N LEU A 34 -15.09 -3.90 -13.78
CA LEU A 34 -14.27 -5.06 -13.41
C LEU A 34 -15.04 -6.37 -13.57
N MET A 35 -16.23 -6.46 -12.97
CA MET A 35 -17.07 -7.67 -13.00
C MET A 35 -17.44 -8.10 -14.43
N LYS A 36 -17.65 -7.14 -15.34
CA LYS A 36 -18.04 -7.42 -16.74
C LYS A 36 -16.86 -7.78 -17.63
N LYS A 37 -15.72 -7.12 -17.45
CA LYS A 37 -14.57 -7.24 -18.36
C LYS A 37 -13.56 -8.30 -17.91
N ASN A 38 -13.31 -8.38 -16.61
CA ASN A 38 -12.11 -9.04 -16.08
C ASN A 38 -12.42 -10.29 -15.23
N PHE A 39 -13.70 -10.52 -14.91
CA PHE A 39 -14.19 -11.70 -14.20
C PHE A 39 -15.14 -12.50 -15.09
N SER A 40 -14.95 -13.81 -15.11
CA SER A 40 -15.90 -14.78 -15.68
C SER A 40 -17.09 -14.97 -14.75
N SER A 41 -18.19 -15.51 -15.30
CA SER A 41 -19.38 -15.81 -14.51
C SER A 41 -19.11 -16.76 -13.34
N LEU A 42 -18.18 -17.70 -13.51
CA LEU A 42 -17.79 -18.63 -12.44
C LEU A 42 -17.03 -17.92 -11.32
N GLU A 43 -16.03 -17.10 -11.66
CA GLU A 43 -15.25 -16.34 -10.68
C GLU A 43 -16.13 -15.37 -9.89
N THR A 44 -17.06 -14.71 -10.58
CA THR A 44 -18.07 -13.83 -9.97
C THR A 44 -18.93 -14.58 -8.96
N TYR A 45 -19.48 -15.74 -9.35
CA TYR A 45 -20.27 -16.58 -8.44
C TYR A 45 -19.46 -17.04 -7.22
N SER A 46 -18.21 -17.48 -7.42
CA SER A 46 -17.32 -17.89 -6.33
C SER A 46 -17.04 -16.74 -5.37
N LEU A 47 -16.86 -15.53 -5.89
CA LEU A 47 -16.61 -14.35 -5.08
C LEU A 47 -17.84 -13.97 -4.24
N GLU A 48 -19.03 -14.00 -4.83
CA GLU A 48 -20.31 -13.80 -4.13
C GLU A 48 -20.47 -14.81 -2.99
N SER A 49 -20.26 -16.10 -3.27
CA SER A 49 -20.31 -17.15 -2.24
C SER A 49 -19.26 -16.94 -1.15
N THR A 50 -18.05 -16.53 -1.52
CA THR A 50 -16.99 -16.21 -0.55
C THR A 50 -17.37 -15.02 0.33
N PHE A 51 -17.98 -13.99 -0.24
CA PHE A 51 -18.47 -12.83 0.50
C PHE A 51 -19.55 -13.23 1.51
N ASP A 52 -20.51 -14.06 1.10
CA ASP A 52 -21.56 -14.55 2.00
C ASP A 52 -20.95 -15.30 3.20
N ASN A 53 -19.98 -16.19 2.95
CA ASN A 53 -19.25 -16.88 4.01
C ASN A 53 -18.52 -15.92 4.95
N LEU A 54 -17.83 -14.92 4.41
CA LEU A 54 -17.13 -13.88 5.19
C LEU A 54 -18.10 -13.01 6.00
N SER A 55 -19.30 -12.75 5.48
CA SER A 55 -20.32 -11.94 6.15
C SER A 55 -20.89 -12.65 7.39
N CYS A 56 -20.90 -13.99 7.39
CA CYS A 56 -21.32 -14.80 8.53
C CYS A 56 -20.28 -14.87 9.66
N LEU A 57 -19.01 -14.53 9.40
CA LEU A 57 -17.95 -14.52 10.42
C LEU A 57 -18.04 -13.23 11.25
N LYS A 58 -18.51 -13.35 12.50
CA LYS A 58 -18.74 -12.20 13.38
C LYS A 58 -17.45 -11.49 13.81
N ASP A 59 -16.39 -12.22 14.15
CA ASP A 59 -15.24 -11.62 14.85
C ASP A 59 -13.85 -11.97 14.27
N ASP A 60 -13.75 -12.75 13.19
CA ASP A 60 -12.47 -13.34 12.76
C ASP A 60 -12.24 -13.33 11.24
N LYS A 61 -12.65 -12.26 10.54
CA LYS A 61 -12.40 -12.12 9.09
C LYS A 61 -10.90 -12.22 8.73
N GLN A 62 -10.02 -11.84 9.66
CA GLN A 62 -8.56 -11.96 9.52
C GLN A 62 -8.07 -13.42 9.49
N LYS A 63 -8.81 -14.35 10.10
CA LYS A 63 -8.48 -15.78 10.11
C LYS A 63 -8.88 -16.50 8.82
N TYR A 64 -9.69 -15.87 7.96
CA TYR A 64 -10.12 -16.47 6.71
C TYR A 64 -8.95 -16.84 5.78
N LEU A 65 -7.86 -16.06 5.83
CA LEU A 65 -6.66 -16.30 5.03
C LEU A 65 -5.74 -17.39 5.61
N GLY A 66 -6.04 -17.92 6.80
CA GLY A 66 -5.33 -19.05 7.39
C GLY A 66 -3.91 -18.74 7.91
N PHE A 67 -3.54 -17.47 8.07
CA PHE A 67 -2.23 -17.12 8.63
C PHE A 67 -2.09 -17.56 10.10
N PRO A 68 -0.87 -17.93 10.56
CA PRO A 68 -0.69 -18.43 11.92
C PRO A 68 -0.99 -17.36 12.97
N GLU A 69 -1.61 -17.77 14.07
CA GLU A 69 -1.90 -16.89 15.21
C GLU A 69 -0.60 -16.29 15.77
N GLY A 70 -0.49 -14.95 15.72
CA GLY A 70 0.70 -14.21 16.13
C GLY A 70 1.49 -13.57 14.97
N ALA A 71 1.22 -13.94 13.72
CA ALA A 71 1.73 -13.20 12.57
C ALA A 71 0.92 -11.91 12.36
N LYS A 72 1.57 -10.76 12.18
CA LYS A 72 0.86 -9.49 11.91
C LYS A 72 0.37 -9.39 10.47
N ILE A 73 0.81 -10.26 9.58
CA ILE A 73 0.42 -10.20 8.17
C ILE A 73 -1.09 -10.29 7.94
N GLY A 74 -1.82 -11.10 8.72
CA GLY A 74 -3.27 -11.23 8.56
C GLY A 74 -4.01 -9.91 8.81
N SER A 75 -3.60 -9.16 9.83
CA SER A 75 -4.19 -7.85 10.11
C SER A 75 -3.75 -6.78 9.10
N LEU A 76 -2.51 -6.83 8.62
CA LEU A 76 -2.02 -5.96 7.54
C LEU A 76 -2.78 -6.20 6.23
N LEU A 77 -3.01 -7.45 5.86
CA LEU A 77 -3.79 -7.80 4.66
C LEU A 77 -5.24 -7.37 4.80
N TYR A 78 -5.85 -7.55 5.98
CA TYR A 78 -7.20 -7.04 6.22
C TYR A 78 -7.28 -5.52 6.08
N ARG A 79 -6.30 -4.78 6.63
CA ARG A 79 -6.18 -3.32 6.43
C ARG A 79 -6.07 -2.98 4.95
N SER A 80 -5.22 -3.70 4.22
CA SER A 80 -5.04 -3.52 2.78
C SER A 80 -6.33 -3.76 1.99
N PHE A 81 -7.05 -4.85 2.27
CA PHE A 81 -8.35 -5.14 1.63
C PHE A 81 -9.37 -4.02 1.87
N THR A 82 -9.40 -3.50 3.09
CA THR A 82 -10.30 -2.41 3.47
C THR A 82 -9.96 -1.12 2.73
N TYR A 83 -8.67 -0.82 2.55
CA TYR A 83 -8.22 0.29 1.74
C TYR A 83 -8.58 0.12 0.26
N LEU A 84 -8.28 -1.04 -0.33
CA LEU A 84 -8.56 -1.27 -1.75
C LEU A 84 -10.07 -1.29 -2.03
N ALA A 85 -10.88 -1.69 -1.06
CA ALA A 85 -12.34 -1.62 -1.16
C ALA A 85 -12.87 -0.19 -1.38
N THR A 86 -12.16 0.80 -0.83
CA THR A 86 -12.53 2.21 -0.93
C THR A 86 -11.91 2.89 -2.15
N TYR A 87 -11.11 2.22 -2.97
CA TYR A 87 -10.60 2.81 -4.21
C TYR A 87 -11.75 3.29 -5.13
N PRO A 88 -11.66 4.49 -5.74
CA PRO A 88 -10.49 5.39 -5.81
C PRO A 88 -10.42 6.42 -4.67
N SER A 89 -11.29 6.32 -3.66
CA SER A 89 -11.22 7.21 -2.50
C SER A 89 -10.00 6.88 -1.64
N SER A 90 -9.22 7.90 -1.28
CA SER A 90 -8.03 7.79 -0.44
C SER A 90 -8.32 7.75 1.06
N VAL A 91 -9.56 7.43 1.45
CA VAL A 91 -9.99 7.51 2.86
C VAL A 91 -9.60 6.21 3.58
N HIS A 92 -8.60 6.31 4.46
CA HIS A 92 -8.30 5.33 5.50
C HIS A 92 -9.39 5.39 6.57
N GLY A 93 -10.51 4.70 6.34
CA GLY A 93 -11.60 4.57 7.30
C GLY A 93 -11.92 3.11 7.59
N GLU A 94 -12.50 2.84 8.76
CA GLU A 94 -13.13 1.55 9.08
C GLU A 94 -14.41 1.38 8.24
N ASN A 95 -14.24 1.21 6.94
CA ASN A 95 -15.35 0.95 6.05
C ASN A 95 -15.67 -0.54 6.07
N LEU A 96 -16.95 -0.87 6.24
CA LEU A 96 -17.43 -2.24 6.14
C LEU A 96 -17.10 -2.77 4.73
N LEU A 97 -16.37 -3.88 4.67
CA LEU A 97 -16.06 -4.57 3.43
C LEU A 97 -17.38 -5.00 2.76
N THR A 98 -17.78 -4.33 1.68
CA THR A 98 -18.92 -4.69 0.83
C THR A 98 -18.48 -5.67 -0.26
N LEU A 99 -19.42 -6.31 -0.96
CA LEU A 99 -19.11 -7.18 -2.10
C LEU A 99 -18.34 -6.43 -3.19
N ASN A 100 -18.79 -5.22 -3.55
CA ASN A 100 -18.11 -4.34 -4.51
C ASN A 100 -16.68 -3.98 -4.04
N GLY A 101 -16.52 -3.75 -2.73
CA GLY A 101 -15.22 -3.51 -2.14
C GLY A 101 -14.29 -4.72 -2.21
N LEU A 102 -14.81 -5.90 -1.87
CA LEU A 102 -14.08 -7.16 -1.97
C LEU A 102 -13.66 -7.46 -3.41
N LEU A 103 -14.55 -7.24 -4.39
CA LEU A 103 -14.25 -7.40 -5.81
C LEU A 103 -13.06 -6.55 -6.24
N LYS A 104 -13.02 -5.27 -5.85
CA LYS A 104 -11.88 -4.39 -6.15
C LYS A 104 -10.57 -4.89 -5.53
N ALA A 105 -10.60 -5.24 -4.25
CA ALA A 105 -9.42 -5.76 -3.57
C ALA A 105 -8.90 -7.05 -4.23
N VAL A 106 -9.79 -8.02 -4.51
CA VAL A 106 -9.44 -9.27 -5.17
C VAL A 106 -8.94 -9.02 -6.60
N ALA A 107 -9.54 -8.07 -7.33
CA ALA A 107 -9.07 -7.70 -8.67
C ALA A 107 -7.63 -7.21 -8.64
N VAL A 108 -7.27 -6.32 -7.71
CA VAL A 108 -5.89 -5.83 -7.53
C VAL A 108 -4.97 -6.99 -7.18
N TYR A 109 -5.31 -7.81 -6.18
CA TYR A 109 -4.46 -8.92 -5.76
C TYR A 109 -4.28 -10.01 -6.83
N CYS A 110 -5.28 -10.24 -7.69
CA CYS A 110 -5.26 -11.23 -8.77
C CYS A 110 -4.81 -10.67 -10.12
N ASP A 111 -4.36 -9.40 -10.19
CA ASP A 111 -3.95 -8.73 -11.43
C ASP A 111 -5.05 -8.67 -12.52
N LYS A 112 -6.31 -8.53 -12.07
CA LYS A 112 -7.50 -8.41 -12.90
C LYS A 112 -7.97 -6.96 -13.03
N ILE A 113 -7.04 -6.01 -13.03
CA ILE A 113 -7.36 -4.56 -13.06
C ILE A 113 -7.18 -3.90 -14.43
N HIS A 114 -6.62 -4.64 -15.39
CA HIS A 114 -6.37 -4.17 -16.76
C HIS A 114 -7.59 -3.52 -17.40
N ASP A 115 -7.37 -2.45 -18.17
CA ASP A 115 -8.39 -1.69 -18.91
C ASP A 115 -9.53 -1.07 -18.07
N VAL A 116 -9.42 -1.09 -16.73
CA VAL A 116 -10.41 -0.53 -15.81
C VAL A 116 -9.77 0.40 -14.78
N ILE A 117 -8.68 -0.02 -14.15
CA ILE A 117 -7.88 0.82 -13.24
C ILE A 117 -6.55 1.11 -13.93
N LEU A 118 -6.16 2.39 -13.99
CA LEU A 118 -4.98 2.84 -14.74
C LEU A 118 -3.71 2.86 -13.89
N GLU A 119 -3.86 2.84 -12.57
CA GLU A 119 -2.79 2.83 -11.60
C GLU A 119 -2.04 1.50 -11.59
N ASP A 120 -0.72 1.60 -11.39
CA ASP A 120 0.15 0.45 -11.25
C ASP A 120 -0.29 -0.46 -10.09
N ARG A 121 -0.38 -1.76 -10.34
CA ARG A 121 -0.80 -2.77 -9.35
C ARG A 121 0.09 -2.75 -8.11
N ALA A 122 1.41 -2.70 -8.29
CA ALA A 122 2.34 -2.72 -7.17
C ALA A 122 2.22 -1.44 -6.33
N LYS A 123 1.93 -0.30 -6.97
CA LYS A 123 1.61 0.96 -6.30
C LYS A 123 0.35 0.86 -5.46
N LEU A 124 -0.75 0.32 -6.01
CA LEU A 124 -2.00 0.13 -5.27
C LEU A 124 -1.80 -0.79 -4.05
N ILE A 125 -1.05 -1.89 -4.23
CA ILE A 125 -0.71 -2.80 -3.12
C ILE A 125 0.12 -2.06 -2.07
N PHE A 126 1.14 -1.31 -2.46
CA PHE A 126 1.94 -0.54 -1.52
C PHE A 126 1.10 0.49 -0.75
N GLU A 127 0.30 1.29 -1.45
CA GLU A 127 -0.55 2.33 -0.84
C GLU A 127 -1.57 1.74 0.13
N SER A 128 -2.03 0.51 -0.13
CA SER A 128 -2.93 -0.21 0.78
C SER A 128 -2.32 -0.60 2.12
N PHE A 129 -0.99 -0.69 2.19
CA PHE A 129 -0.26 -0.88 3.44
C PHE A 129 0.29 0.42 4.02
N ALA A 130 0.29 1.49 3.24
CA ALA A 130 0.92 2.75 3.61
C ALA A 130 0.11 3.50 4.68
N MET A 131 0.85 4.27 5.48
CA MET A 131 0.29 5.39 6.23
C MET A 131 0.44 6.65 5.39
N HIS A 132 -0.62 7.45 5.38
CA HIS A 132 -0.63 8.74 4.70
C HIS A 132 -0.50 9.84 5.76
N GLU A 133 0.61 10.58 5.72
CA GLU A 133 0.73 11.83 6.47
C GLU A 133 0.38 12.97 5.52
N GLU A 134 -0.58 13.79 5.93
CA GLU A 134 -0.81 15.08 5.30
C GLU A 134 0.37 15.99 5.65
N HIS A 135 1.31 16.16 4.71
CA HIS A 135 2.25 17.27 4.81
C HIS A 135 1.50 18.54 4.45
N SER A 136 0.93 19.20 5.47
CA SER A 136 0.57 20.61 5.35
C SER A 136 1.79 21.36 4.85
N ALA A 137 1.63 22.16 3.78
CA ALA A 137 2.65 23.01 3.19
C ALA A 137 3.08 24.19 4.09
N SER A 138 3.16 23.96 5.41
CA SER A 138 3.81 24.83 6.37
C SER A 138 5.06 24.12 6.84
N GLY A 139 6.21 24.55 6.34
CA GLY A 139 7.51 24.06 6.76
C GLY A 139 7.72 24.26 8.26
N THR A 140 7.46 23.21 9.03
CA THR A 140 8.01 23.07 10.38
C THR A 140 8.40 21.61 10.56
N THR A 141 9.66 21.32 10.26
CA THR A 141 10.32 20.10 10.71
C THR A 141 10.09 19.95 12.22
N PRO A 142 9.65 18.79 12.73
CA PRO A 142 9.73 18.52 14.15
C PRO A 142 11.22 18.37 14.48
N LYS A 143 11.81 19.42 15.07
CA LYS A 143 13.09 19.28 15.77
C LYS A 143 12.87 18.25 16.87
N ALA A 144 13.43 17.06 16.68
CA ALA A 144 13.59 16.08 17.74
C ALA A 144 14.25 16.78 18.93
N GLY A 145 13.59 16.72 20.08
CA GLY A 145 14.08 17.30 21.32
C GLY A 145 15.39 16.65 21.76
N PHE A 146 16.48 17.39 21.59
CA PHE A 146 17.63 17.29 22.48
C PHE A 146 17.67 18.58 23.30
N SER A 147 17.18 18.48 24.52
CA SER A 147 17.33 19.50 25.55
C SER A 147 18.71 19.36 26.17
N TYR A 148 19.60 20.30 25.88
CA TYR A 148 20.67 20.69 26.80
C TYR A 148 20.42 22.15 27.16
N GLY A 149 19.98 22.41 28.39
CA GLY A 149 20.10 23.73 29.00
C GLY A 149 21.46 23.91 29.68
N PRO A 150 21.70 25.04 30.34
CA PRO A 150 21.75 26.38 29.77
C PRO A 150 23.08 27.07 30.12
N GLU A 151 23.63 27.91 29.24
CA GLU A 151 24.65 28.88 29.65
C GLU A 151 24.33 30.28 29.12
N ASN A 152 24.30 31.20 30.08
CA ASN A 152 24.10 32.63 29.93
C ASN A 152 25.23 33.27 29.13
N SER A 153 24.90 34.17 28.21
CA SER A 153 25.59 35.47 28.12
C SER A 153 24.79 36.45 27.26
N SER A 154 24.36 37.52 27.92
CA SER A 154 23.86 38.78 27.38
C SER A 154 24.84 39.47 26.43
N HIS A 155 24.34 40.09 25.35
CA HIS A 155 24.75 41.46 25.01
C HIS A 155 23.77 42.14 24.02
N ASP A 156 23.30 43.32 24.41
CA ASP A 156 22.53 44.31 23.64
C ASP A 156 23.24 44.81 22.37
N THR A 157 22.50 45.23 21.33
CA THR A 157 22.20 46.66 21.05
C THR A 157 21.49 46.91 19.70
N ASN A 158 20.59 47.91 19.75
CA ASN A 158 19.77 48.64 18.78
C ASN A 158 20.39 48.93 17.38
N ASP A 159 19.55 49.13 16.34
CA ASP A 159 19.30 50.47 15.77
C ASP A 159 18.16 50.52 14.73
N ASP A 160 17.63 51.73 14.56
CA ASP A 160 16.37 52.16 13.94
C ASP A 160 16.29 52.10 12.38
N ASN A 161 15.07 52.01 11.84
CA ASN A 161 14.32 53.15 11.27
C ASN A 161 13.55 52.91 9.94
N ASP A 162 12.36 53.51 9.92
CA ASP A 162 11.52 54.04 8.84
C ASP A 162 10.90 53.15 7.74
N GLY A 163 9.59 53.37 7.56
CA GLY A 163 8.76 52.85 6.47
C GLY A 163 8.39 53.93 5.45
N GLU A 164 7.90 53.49 4.29
CA GLU A 164 6.94 54.25 3.48
C GLU A 164 6.27 53.35 2.42
N GLU A 165 4.96 53.54 2.24
CA GLU A 165 4.12 52.89 1.24
C GLU A 165 4.28 53.56 -0.13
N GLY A 166 4.35 52.76 -1.21
CA GLY A 166 4.34 53.29 -2.58
C GLY A 166 4.24 52.23 -3.68
N LYS A 167 3.08 52.18 -4.34
CA LYS A 167 2.59 51.30 -5.43
C LYS A 167 3.61 50.79 -6.50
N PRO A 168 3.31 49.64 -7.13
CA PRO A 168 4.27 48.84 -7.89
C PRO A 168 4.52 49.38 -9.30
N LYS A 169 5.80 49.57 -9.64
CA LYS A 169 6.27 49.84 -10.99
C LYS A 169 6.64 48.50 -11.62
N LEU A 170 5.79 47.97 -12.51
CA LEU A 170 6.09 46.79 -13.33
C LEU A 170 7.25 47.13 -14.27
N LYS A 171 8.49 46.87 -13.81
CA LYS A 171 9.65 46.71 -14.67
C LYS A 171 9.59 45.29 -15.22
N ILE A 172 9.23 45.16 -16.50
CA ILE A 172 9.49 43.94 -17.26
C ILE A 172 11.01 43.90 -17.43
N SER A 173 11.70 43.25 -16.50
CA SER A 173 13.10 42.87 -16.68
C SER A 173 13.16 41.85 -17.80
N SER A 174 14.01 42.16 -18.78
CA SER A 174 14.47 41.31 -19.87
C SER A 174 14.34 39.81 -19.58
N ILE A 175 13.52 39.13 -20.40
CA ILE A 175 13.42 37.67 -20.42
C ILE A 175 14.81 37.13 -20.78
N ASN A 176 15.40 36.41 -19.84
CA ASN A 176 16.67 35.73 -20.02
C ASN A 176 16.38 34.47 -20.87
N LEU A 177 16.90 34.44 -22.10
CA LEU A 177 16.62 33.38 -23.09
C LEU A 177 17.39 32.07 -22.86
N ASP A 178 18.16 31.98 -21.77
CA ASP A 178 18.91 30.76 -21.38
C ASP A 178 18.19 29.91 -20.32
N ASP A 179 16.97 30.28 -19.93
CA ASP A 179 16.16 29.49 -19.00
C ASP A 179 15.06 28.76 -19.76
N ASP A 180 15.41 27.61 -20.34
CA ASP A 180 14.48 26.69 -21.02
C ASP A 180 13.25 26.36 -20.13
N ALA A 181 13.41 26.42 -18.80
CA ALA A 181 12.31 26.22 -17.86
C ALA A 181 11.32 27.40 -17.84
N ALA A 182 11.77 28.63 -18.06
CA ALA A 182 10.89 29.81 -18.18
C ALA A 182 10.13 29.80 -19.51
N PHE A 183 10.75 29.32 -20.59
CA PHE A 183 10.11 29.14 -21.89
C PHE A 183 9.02 28.05 -21.85
N LEU A 184 9.30 26.91 -21.21
CA LEU A 184 8.31 25.83 -21.02
C LEU A 184 7.11 26.26 -20.16
N ARG A 185 7.33 27.13 -19.15
CA ARG A 185 6.25 27.75 -18.36
C ARG A 185 5.39 28.69 -19.19
N ALA A 186 6.00 29.51 -20.06
CA ALA A 186 5.28 30.45 -20.92
C ALA A 186 4.44 29.74 -22.00
N LEU A 187 4.82 28.53 -22.39
CA LEU A 187 4.10 27.71 -23.38
C LEU A 187 2.95 26.87 -22.79
N GLY A 188 2.70 26.93 -21.47
CA GLY A 188 1.56 26.23 -20.84
C GLY A 188 1.72 24.70 -20.74
N PHE A 189 2.94 24.17 -20.83
CA PHE A 189 3.22 22.73 -20.69
C PHE A 189 3.32 22.25 -19.24
N GLN A 190 3.25 23.17 -18.27
CA GLN A 190 3.07 22.80 -16.87
C GLN A 190 1.58 22.73 -16.59
N GLN A 191 1.03 21.51 -16.71
CA GLN A 191 -0.24 21.17 -16.08
C GLN A 191 -0.13 21.62 -14.62
N SER A 192 -1.02 22.52 -14.22
CA SER A 192 -1.14 22.98 -12.84
C SER A 192 -1.50 21.80 -11.96
N ASP A 193 -0.50 21.16 -11.36
CA ASP A 193 -0.62 20.46 -10.08
C ASP A 193 -0.84 21.50 -8.97
N ASP A 194 -1.91 22.28 -9.09
CA ASP A 194 -2.34 23.19 -8.03
C ASP A 194 -2.93 22.35 -6.89
N ASP A 195 -2.28 22.45 -5.72
CA ASP A 195 -2.82 22.18 -4.38
C ASP A 195 -3.37 20.77 -4.06
N LYS A 196 -2.74 19.70 -4.57
CA LYS A 196 -2.77 18.43 -3.85
C LYS A 196 -1.57 18.41 -2.90
N THR A 197 -1.84 18.51 -1.60
CA THR A 197 -0.89 18.05 -0.58
C THR A 197 -0.28 16.73 -1.06
N HIS A 198 1.02 16.72 -1.37
CA HIS A 198 1.68 15.51 -1.80
C HIS A 198 1.68 14.53 -0.62
N LEU A 199 0.64 13.70 -0.54
CA LEU A 199 0.55 12.58 0.38
C LEU A 199 1.70 11.65 0.05
N VAL A 200 2.74 11.68 0.87
CA VAL A 200 3.88 10.79 0.72
C VAL A 200 3.50 9.47 1.37
N SER A 201 3.09 8.51 0.55
CA SER A 201 2.79 7.15 1.03
C SER A 201 4.06 6.48 1.55
N LYS A 202 4.01 6.03 2.79
CA LYS A 202 5.14 5.41 3.48
C LYS A 202 4.68 4.22 4.34
N ILE A 203 5.46 3.13 4.35
CA ILE A 203 5.19 1.93 5.16
C ILE A 203 6.28 1.79 6.23
N LEU A 204 5.92 1.39 7.45
CA LEU A 204 6.92 1.09 8.49
C LEU A 204 7.86 -0.03 8.04
N CYS A 205 9.15 0.08 8.34
CA CYS A 205 10.10 -1.00 8.01
C CYS A 205 9.69 -2.33 8.64
N THR A 206 9.12 -2.30 9.85
CA THR A 206 8.58 -3.50 10.51
C THR A 206 7.38 -4.10 9.78
N ASP A 207 6.50 -3.28 9.21
CA ASP A 207 5.34 -3.76 8.43
C ASP A 207 5.82 -4.39 7.12
N VAL A 208 6.84 -3.81 6.48
CA VAL A 208 7.45 -4.40 5.27
C VAL A 208 8.04 -5.78 5.57
N VAL A 209 8.72 -5.97 6.71
CA VAL A 209 9.22 -7.29 7.15
C VAL A 209 8.07 -8.30 7.25
N GLU A 210 6.95 -7.92 7.86
CA GLU A 210 5.77 -8.79 8.01
C GLU A 210 5.14 -9.13 6.64
N ILE A 211 5.07 -8.16 5.73
CA ILE A 211 4.58 -8.35 4.35
C ILE A 211 5.46 -9.35 3.60
N LEU A 212 6.78 -9.15 3.61
CA LEU A 212 7.71 -10.05 2.91
C LEU A 212 7.70 -11.46 3.50
N ALA A 213 7.70 -11.58 4.83
CA ALA A 213 7.60 -12.88 5.49
C ALA A 213 6.27 -13.58 5.14
N GLY A 214 5.18 -12.81 5.05
CA GLY A 214 3.88 -13.28 4.59
C GLY A 214 3.89 -13.84 3.18
N ILE A 215 4.55 -13.15 2.24
CA ILE A 215 4.67 -13.61 0.84
C ILE A 215 5.46 -14.92 0.77
N ILE A 216 6.59 -15.02 1.48
CA ILE A 216 7.37 -16.26 1.52
C ILE A 216 6.56 -17.40 2.16
N TRP A 217 5.78 -17.11 3.20
CA TRP A 217 4.92 -18.10 3.83
C TRP A 217 3.85 -18.62 2.87
N ILE A 218 3.17 -17.72 2.13
CA ILE A 218 2.19 -18.07 1.09
C ILE A 218 2.83 -19.01 0.06
N MET A 219 4.01 -18.67 -0.43
CA MET A 219 4.71 -19.49 -1.41
C MET A 219 5.12 -20.84 -0.84
N THR A 220 5.56 -20.87 0.42
CA THR A 220 5.96 -22.13 1.07
C THR A 220 4.78 -23.08 1.25
N ILE A 221 3.62 -22.58 1.66
CA ILE A 221 2.41 -23.40 1.78
C ILE A 221 1.92 -23.85 0.40
N SER A 222 1.95 -22.96 -0.58
CA SER A 222 1.59 -23.26 -1.97
C SER A 222 2.42 -24.41 -2.54
N ASN A 223 3.70 -24.49 -2.19
CA ASN A 223 4.61 -25.57 -2.58
C ASN A 223 4.46 -26.83 -1.71
N SER A 224 4.05 -26.68 -0.45
CA SER A 224 3.96 -27.77 0.53
C SER A 224 2.63 -28.53 0.48
N LEU A 225 1.58 -27.99 -0.16
CA LEU A 225 0.26 -28.63 -0.25
C LEU A 225 0.28 -30.03 -0.91
N SER A 226 1.31 -30.35 -1.69
CA SER A 226 1.50 -31.70 -2.28
C SER A 226 1.98 -32.76 -1.27
N SER A 227 2.39 -32.36 -0.06
CA SER A 227 2.93 -33.26 0.96
C SER A 227 2.11 -33.17 2.24
N TYR A 228 1.21 -34.13 2.43
CA TYR A 228 0.24 -34.33 3.53
C TYR A 228 0.82 -34.33 4.97
N LYS A 229 2.04 -33.83 5.22
CA LYS A 229 2.73 -33.88 6.52
C LYS A 229 3.26 -32.55 7.06
N SER A 230 3.11 -31.41 6.41
CA SER A 230 3.78 -30.17 6.86
C SER A 230 2.99 -29.34 7.89
N LYS A 231 2.56 -29.95 9.02
CA LYS A 231 2.14 -29.16 10.20
C LYS A 231 3.29 -28.30 10.79
N GLU A 232 4.53 -28.54 10.36
CA GLU A 232 5.71 -27.78 10.81
C GLU A 232 5.73 -26.32 10.29
N PHE A 233 5.18 -26.04 9.10
CA PHE A 233 5.23 -24.68 8.51
C PHE A 233 4.13 -23.74 9.01
N GLU A 234 3.11 -24.28 9.69
CA GLU A 234 2.07 -23.50 10.38
C GLU A 234 2.56 -22.97 11.74
N SER A 235 3.77 -23.34 12.18
CA SER A 235 4.27 -22.95 13.49
C SER A 235 4.80 -21.51 13.54
N LEU A 236 4.61 -20.84 14.68
CA LEU A 236 5.20 -19.52 14.96
C LEU A 236 6.73 -19.50 14.86
N LYS A 237 7.38 -20.67 15.04
CA LYS A 237 8.84 -20.79 14.87
C LYS A 237 9.26 -20.55 13.42
N SER A 238 8.45 -21.00 12.47
CA SER A 238 8.68 -20.81 11.04
C SER A 238 8.59 -19.32 10.65
N ILE A 239 7.63 -18.57 11.21
CA ILE A 239 7.52 -17.12 10.96
C ILE A 239 8.74 -16.35 11.46
N LYS A 240 9.25 -16.68 12.65
CA LYS A 240 10.47 -16.04 13.18
C LYS A 240 11.69 -16.28 12.28
N GLN A 241 11.82 -17.49 11.73
CA GLN A 241 12.86 -17.79 10.75
C GLN A 241 12.68 -16.97 9.47
N LEU A 242 11.44 -16.82 8.99
CA LEU A 242 11.15 -15.95 7.85
C LEU A 242 11.50 -14.49 8.13
N HIS A 243 11.23 -13.98 9.34
CA HIS A 243 11.66 -12.64 9.75
C HIS A 243 13.18 -12.49 9.66
N GLU A 244 13.96 -13.47 10.14
CA GLU A 244 15.43 -13.44 10.04
C GLU A 244 15.92 -13.40 8.59
N ILE A 245 15.23 -14.10 7.67
CA ILE A 245 15.54 -14.14 6.25
C ILE A 245 15.22 -12.81 5.55
N VAL A 246 14.06 -12.20 5.83
CA VAL A 246 13.62 -10.98 5.12
C VAL A 246 14.18 -9.69 5.73
N THR A 247 14.57 -9.69 7.00
CA THR A 247 15.08 -8.47 7.67
C THR A 247 16.27 -7.86 6.93
N PRO A 248 17.29 -8.60 6.48
CA PRO A 248 18.38 -8.06 5.67
C PRO A 248 17.92 -7.43 4.34
N VAL A 249 16.87 -7.98 3.71
CA VAL A 249 16.29 -7.44 2.47
C VAL A 249 15.69 -6.06 2.73
N VAL A 250 14.88 -5.94 3.79
CA VAL A 250 14.27 -4.65 4.17
C VAL A 250 15.32 -3.65 4.65
N GLU A 251 16.36 -4.11 5.36
CA GLU A 251 17.48 -3.26 5.75
C GLU A 251 18.20 -2.68 4.52
N ASN A 252 18.49 -3.51 3.53
CA ASN A 252 19.10 -3.07 2.28
C ASN A 252 18.18 -2.12 1.52
N MET A 253 16.87 -2.40 1.46
CA MET A 253 15.87 -1.52 0.86
C MET A 253 15.84 -0.15 1.55
N ALA A 254 15.86 -0.11 2.89
CA ALA A 254 15.89 1.14 3.64
C ALA A 254 17.14 1.97 3.33
N ARG A 255 18.31 1.33 3.16
CA ARG A 255 19.59 2.02 2.88
C ARG A 255 19.67 2.69 1.50
N TYR A 256 18.70 2.44 0.60
CA TYR A 256 18.56 3.22 -0.63
C TYR A 256 18.13 4.65 -0.34
N ASP A 257 17.38 4.89 0.76
CA ASP A 257 17.08 6.24 1.23
C ASP A 257 18.34 6.86 1.85
N SER A 258 18.74 8.03 1.35
CA SER A 258 19.90 8.77 1.84
C SER A 258 19.82 9.08 3.34
N ASN A 259 18.61 9.26 3.88
CA ASN A 259 18.40 9.56 5.29
C ASN A 259 18.60 8.34 6.19
N LEU A 260 18.43 7.13 5.65
CA LEU A 260 18.50 5.87 6.41
C LEU A 260 19.81 5.12 6.21
N ARG A 261 20.60 5.48 5.19
CA ARG A 261 21.84 4.80 4.79
C ARG A 261 22.84 4.55 5.92
N ASN A 262 22.98 5.52 6.83
CA ASN A 262 23.97 5.48 7.91
C ASN A 262 23.37 5.11 9.28
N LEU A 263 22.08 4.77 9.33
CA LEU A 263 21.44 4.36 10.57
C LEU A 263 21.84 2.94 10.95
N SER A 264 21.92 2.68 12.25
CA SER A 264 22.11 1.32 12.75
C SER A 264 20.87 0.47 12.50
N ARG A 265 21.03 -0.86 12.49
CA ARG A 265 19.90 -1.79 12.31
C ARG A 265 18.77 -1.53 13.31
N SER A 266 19.08 -1.25 14.58
CA SER A 266 18.05 -0.95 15.58
C SER A 266 17.29 0.35 15.31
N GLN A 267 17.92 1.33 14.68
CA GLN A 267 17.27 2.58 14.26
C GLN A 267 16.41 2.39 13.01
N ILE A 268 16.87 1.57 12.05
CA ILE A 268 16.09 1.23 10.84
C ILE A 268 14.78 0.54 11.20
N PHE A 269 14.80 -0.38 12.17
CA PHE A 269 13.60 -1.09 12.63
C PHE A 269 12.91 -0.42 13.83
N SER A 270 13.12 0.87 14.04
CA SER A 270 12.36 1.65 15.02
C SER A 270 10.93 1.93 14.55
N SER A 271 10.03 2.28 15.47
CA SER A 271 8.63 2.60 15.17
C SER A 271 8.42 3.91 14.40
N SER A 272 9.49 4.66 14.10
CA SER A 272 9.44 5.93 13.37
C SER A 272 10.14 5.90 12.02
N THR A 273 10.62 4.73 11.57
CA THR A 273 11.35 4.61 10.30
C THR A 273 10.47 3.97 9.23
N PHE A 274 10.40 4.62 8.08
CA PHE A 274 9.49 4.25 6.99
C PHE A 274 10.22 4.13 5.66
N ILE A 275 9.68 3.28 4.79
CA ILE A 275 10.06 3.16 3.39
C ILE A 275 9.02 3.91 2.56
N LYS A 276 9.48 4.87 1.75
CA LYS A 276 8.64 5.65 0.82
C LYS A 276 8.41 4.87 -0.46
N TRP A 277 7.29 5.14 -1.15
CA TRP A 277 6.97 4.51 -2.44
C TRP A 277 8.13 4.60 -3.44
N THR A 278 8.76 5.77 -3.60
CA THR A 278 9.86 5.95 -4.55
C THR A 278 11.07 5.05 -4.29
N ILE A 279 11.38 4.81 -3.01
CA ILE A 279 12.46 3.91 -2.60
C ILE A 279 12.05 2.45 -2.81
N PHE A 280 10.82 2.12 -2.46
CA PHE A 280 10.26 0.78 -2.64
C PHE A 280 10.21 0.38 -4.13
N ASP A 281 9.69 1.26 -4.98
CA ASP A 281 9.56 1.08 -6.43
C ASP A 281 10.93 0.90 -7.11
N ASP A 282 11.90 1.79 -6.82
CA ASP A 282 13.27 1.66 -7.38
C ASP A 282 13.95 0.36 -6.91
N PHE A 283 13.78 -0.03 -5.64
CA PHE A 283 14.33 -1.27 -5.13
C PHE A 283 13.68 -2.50 -5.78
N MET A 284 12.35 -2.53 -5.92
CA MET A 284 11.63 -3.64 -6.54
C MET A 284 12.06 -3.85 -7.98
N ARG A 285 12.04 -2.79 -8.80
CA ARG A 285 12.39 -2.89 -10.23
C ARG A 285 13.79 -3.45 -10.46
N ARG A 286 14.73 -3.14 -9.56
CA ARG A 286 16.14 -3.57 -9.68
C ARG A 286 16.41 -4.95 -9.10
N ASN A 287 15.77 -5.29 -7.98
CA ASN A 287 16.19 -6.43 -7.16
C ASN A 287 15.13 -7.54 -7.12
N ILE A 288 13.85 -7.21 -7.05
CA ILE A 288 12.76 -8.16 -6.80
C ILE A 288 11.49 -7.81 -7.60
N PRO A 289 11.55 -7.75 -8.93
CA PRO A 289 10.44 -7.28 -9.77
C PRO A 289 9.16 -8.12 -9.62
N ASN A 290 9.27 -9.37 -9.19
CA ASN A 290 8.15 -10.31 -9.10
C ASN A 290 7.59 -10.50 -7.68
N ILE A 291 7.91 -9.62 -6.73
CA ILE A 291 7.57 -9.78 -5.31
C ILE A 291 6.08 -10.03 -5.03
N PHE A 292 5.18 -9.38 -5.78
CA PHE A 292 3.72 -9.52 -5.61
C PHE A 292 3.09 -10.55 -6.54
N ARG A 293 3.89 -11.32 -7.28
CA ARG A 293 3.38 -12.34 -8.20
C ARG A 293 2.73 -13.50 -7.44
N ASP A 294 3.30 -13.88 -6.29
CA ASP A 294 2.81 -15.00 -5.47
C ASP A 294 1.44 -14.73 -4.84
N PHE A 295 1.05 -13.45 -4.72
CA PHE A 295 -0.30 -13.08 -4.32
C PHE A 295 -1.35 -13.55 -5.33
N ILE A 296 -1.07 -13.48 -6.63
CA ILE A 296 -2.07 -13.79 -7.67
C ILE A 296 -2.66 -15.18 -7.46
N PRO A 297 -1.89 -16.27 -7.49
CA PRO A 297 -2.48 -17.60 -7.38
C PRO A 297 -3.06 -17.89 -5.99
N PHE A 298 -2.51 -17.31 -4.92
CA PHE A 298 -3.03 -17.47 -3.57
C PHE A 298 -4.43 -16.84 -3.42
N PHE A 299 -4.57 -15.57 -3.77
CA PHE A 299 -5.86 -14.86 -3.68
C PHE A 299 -6.86 -15.40 -4.70
N TYR A 300 -6.40 -15.80 -5.89
CA TYR A 300 -7.26 -16.47 -6.87
C TYR A 300 -7.84 -17.78 -6.31
N GLY A 301 -7.00 -18.64 -5.73
CA GLY A 301 -7.43 -19.89 -5.10
C GLY A 301 -8.40 -19.65 -3.94
N GLN A 302 -8.09 -18.67 -3.08
CA GLN A 302 -8.87 -18.39 -1.89
C GLN A 302 -10.24 -17.77 -2.19
N PHE A 303 -10.34 -16.88 -3.18
CA PHE A 303 -11.55 -16.07 -3.41
C PHE A 303 -12.33 -16.43 -4.69
N LEU A 304 -11.66 -16.92 -5.75
CA LEU A 304 -12.28 -17.10 -7.07
C LEU A 304 -12.50 -18.56 -7.46
N ILE A 305 -11.77 -19.48 -6.85
CA ILE A 305 -12.03 -20.93 -6.92
C ILE A 305 -12.82 -21.39 -5.69
N GLY A 306 -12.58 -20.74 -4.54
CA GLY A 306 -13.20 -21.04 -3.26
C GLY A 306 -12.59 -22.28 -2.58
N LEU A 307 -12.81 -22.37 -1.26
CA LEU A 307 -12.42 -23.54 -0.44
C LEU A 307 -13.13 -24.83 -0.86
N THR A 308 -14.25 -24.76 -1.59
CA THR A 308 -15.06 -25.90 -2.05
C THR A 308 -14.35 -26.75 -3.11
N LEU A 309 -13.52 -26.16 -3.96
CA LEU A 309 -12.69 -26.90 -4.91
C LEU A 309 -11.25 -27.14 -4.39
N SER A 310 -10.76 -26.31 -3.46
CA SER A 310 -9.41 -26.47 -2.90
C SER A 310 -9.32 -27.53 -1.79
N GLN A 311 -10.37 -27.74 -0.98
CA GLN A 311 -10.41 -28.80 0.04
C GLN A 311 -10.37 -30.23 -0.56
N HIS A 312 -10.70 -30.38 -1.85
CA HIS A 312 -10.67 -31.64 -2.57
C HIS A 312 -9.52 -31.76 -3.58
N ARG A 313 -8.65 -30.75 -3.69
CA ARG A 313 -7.46 -30.81 -4.54
C ARG A 313 -6.27 -31.33 -3.75
N GLU A 314 -5.86 -32.56 -4.08
CA GLU A 314 -4.57 -33.12 -3.64
C GLU A 314 -3.37 -32.44 -4.32
N GLU A 315 -3.62 -31.73 -5.44
CA GLU A 315 -2.59 -31.06 -6.23
C GLU A 315 -2.67 -29.53 -6.09
N SER A 316 -1.52 -28.93 -5.78
CA SER A 316 -1.36 -27.47 -5.78
C SER A 316 -1.57 -26.91 -7.19
N ILE A 317 -2.48 -25.94 -7.32
CA ILE A 317 -2.81 -25.25 -8.58
C ILE A 317 -1.59 -24.53 -9.18
N ILE A 318 -0.59 -24.29 -8.33
CA ILE A 318 0.53 -23.38 -8.56
C ILE A 318 1.75 -24.16 -9.07
N THR A 319 1.80 -25.47 -8.85
CA THR A 319 2.96 -26.29 -9.13
C THR A 319 2.55 -27.49 -9.98
N GLY A 320 2.83 -27.42 -11.30
CA GLY A 320 2.73 -28.60 -12.16
C GLY A 320 3.64 -29.72 -11.64
N SER A 321 3.36 -30.96 -12.02
CA SER A 321 4.04 -32.20 -11.59
C SER A 321 5.54 -32.30 -11.93
N HIS A 322 6.15 -31.23 -12.43
CA HIS A 322 7.51 -31.17 -12.98
C HIS A 322 8.50 -30.35 -12.15
N LEU A 323 8.10 -29.78 -11.01
CA LEU A 323 9.05 -29.07 -10.15
C LEU A 323 9.94 -30.05 -9.37
N PRO A 324 11.24 -29.72 -9.20
CA PRO A 324 12.14 -30.56 -8.42
C PRO A 324 11.60 -30.70 -6.99
N LYS A 325 11.60 -31.94 -6.46
CA LYS A 325 11.22 -32.20 -5.07
C LYS A 325 12.16 -31.42 -4.16
N LEU A 326 11.59 -30.48 -3.41
CA LEU A 326 12.33 -29.65 -2.48
C LEU A 326 12.65 -30.46 -1.23
N ASP A 327 13.92 -30.46 -0.85
CA ASP A 327 14.33 -31.01 0.44
C ASP A 327 14.18 -29.93 1.51
N GLY A 328 13.16 -30.08 2.37
CA GLY A 328 12.93 -29.18 3.50
C GLY A 328 14.09 -29.14 4.50
N LYS A 329 15.04 -30.08 4.44
CA LYS A 329 16.27 -30.09 5.26
C LYS A 329 17.45 -29.41 4.58
N SER A 330 17.32 -29.01 3.32
CA SER A 330 18.39 -28.30 2.61
C SER A 330 18.53 -26.89 3.15
N GLU A 331 19.75 -26.51 3.54
CA GLU A 331 20.05 -25.13 3.93
C GLU A 331 19.89 -24.15 2.74
N ASN A 332 20.14 -24.63 1.52
CA ASN A 332 20.18 -23.79 0.32
C ASN A 332 18.93 -23.92 -0.56
N LEU A 333 18.41 -25.14 -0.76
CA LEU A 333 17.26 -25.42 -1.63
C LEU A 333 15.99 -25.71 -0.82
N ASN A 334 15.72 -24.85 0.16
CA ASN A 334 14.46 -24.86 0.89
C ASN A 334 13.41 -23.94 0.21
N PRO A 335 12.12 -24.09 0.55
CA PRO A 335 11.05 -23.29 -0.04
C PRO A 335 11.22 -21.77 0.14
N ALA A 336 11.80 -21.31 1.26
CA ALA A 336 11.97 -19.89 1.53
C ALA A 336 13.01 -19.25 0.60
N ASN A 337 14.14 -19.92 0.38
CA ASN A 337 15.17 -19.45 -0.56
C ASN A 337 14.66 -19.46 -2.00
N LEU A 338 13.82 -20.43 -2.37
CA LEU A 338 13.20 -20.47 -3.68
C LEU A 338 12.18 -19.34 -3.89
N ALA A 339 11.50 -18.92 -2.82
CA ALA A 339 10.65 -17.73 -2.87
C ALA A 339 11.46 -16.46 -3.09
N LEU A 340 12.59 -16.31 -2.40
CA LEU A 340 13.48 -15.18 -2.67
C LEU A 340 13.99 -15.20 -4.11
N LEU A 341 14.37 -16.37 -4.63
CA LEU A 341 14.85 -16.51 -6.00
C LEU A 341 13.75 -16.19 -7.03
N SER A 342 12.51 -16.66 -6.82
CA SER A 342 11.41 -16.39 -7.75
C SER A 342 11.12 -14.89 -7.89
N TRP A 343 11.35 -14.11 -6.83
CA TRP A 343 11.18 -12.65 -6.89
C TRP A 343 12.21 -11.97 -7.79
N MET A 344 13.43 -12.52 -7.87
CA MET A 344 14.57 -11.93 -8.59
C MET A 344 14.60 -12.32 -10.08
N LEU A 345 13.98 -13.44 -10.45
CA LEU A 345 14.03 -13.94 -11.82
C LEU A 345 13.21 -13.03 -12.76
N PRO A 346 13.71 -12.71 -13.97
CA PRO A 346 12.91 -12.04 -14.99
C PRO A 346 11.61 -12.80 -15.29
N GLU A 347 10.55 -12.08 -15.67
CA GLU A 347 9.27 -12.72 -16.01
C GLU A 347 9.39 -13.74 -17.14
N GLU A 348 10.28 -13.49 -18.10
CA GLU A 348 10.55 -14.37 -19.24
C GLU A 348 11.05 -15.76 -18.81
N THR A 349 11.76 -15.84 -17.68
CA THR A 349 12.26 -17.09 -17.09
C THR A 349 11.22 -17.85 -16.27
N LEU A 350 10.08 -17.22 -15.97
CA LEU A 350 9.02 -17.76 -15.11
C LEU A 350 7.75 -18.14 -15.92
N LYS A 351 7.79 -18.04 -17.24
CA LYS A 351 6.76 -18.53 -18.17
C LYS A 351 7.19 -19.88 -18.72
#